data_AF-A0A947YV90-F1
#
_entry.id   AF-A0A947YV90-F1
#
_cell.length_a   1.000
_cell.length_b   1.000
_cell.length_c   1.000
_cell.angle_alpha   90.00
_cell.angle_beta   90.00
_cell.angle_gamma   90.00
#
_symmetry.space_group_name_H-M   'P 1'
#
loop_
_entity.id
_entity.type
_entity.pdbx_description
1 polymer ?
#
loop_
_entity_poly.entity_id
_entity_poly.type
_entity_poly.pdbx_seq_one_letter_code
_entity_poly.pdbx_strand_id
1 'polypeptide(L)'
;MKYLNILLPVFLLFTGFTCTGKRSKTEDVKPKEADISTNIEVPNVKPHTPTVPPVTKPENAKSVVQSKKLDPKALTKMKDDDIEDAIIDAIQSLFDEDYSDEFEVVSRLSKSFRVIYSTRILENEVKNGGWNQFFWNSSHLFTKEAEAGLQAIGATEQLKFLKEAIVIHDQEKDLKKKYREQYYLYLIAKEDPSKAKEIMQHPFSEYYKQSKLKTLNSPFFKIKDNLGQLRIKYIRAHIKDFSL
;
A
#
# COMPACT_ATOMS: atom_id res chain seq x y z
N MET A 1 10.20 14.48 -26.71
CA MET A 1 9.18 14.38 -25.65
C MET A 1 8.33 13.15 -25.95
N LYS A 2 8.62 12.03 -25.29
CA LYS A 2 7.81 10.81 -25.34
C LYS A 2 7.52 10.42 -23.88
N TYR A 3 6.24 10.39 -23.53
CA TYR A 3 5.74 9.93 -22.24
C TYR A 3 6.14 8.46 -22.05
N LEU A 4 6.88 8.17 -20.99
CA LEU A 4 7.14 6.80 -20.55
C LEU A 4 6.17 6.50 -19.41
N ASN A 5 5.07 5.82 -19.74
CA ASN A 5 4.18 5.19 -18.78
C ASN A 5 4.97 4.11 -18.03
N ILE A 6 5.50 4.42 -16.85
CA ILE A 6 5.95 3.40 -15.90
C ILE A 6 4.72 3.04 -15.06
N LEU A 7 3.96 2.08 -15.60
CA LEU A 7 3.01 1.29 -14.83
C LEU A 7 3.79 0.56 -13.73
N LEU A 8 3.43 0.79 -12.46
CA LEU A 8 3.68 -0.22 -11.42
C LEU A 8 3.18 -1.58 -11.94
N PRO A 9 3.87 -2.70 -11.67
CA PRO A 9 3.29 -4.01 -11.89
C PRO A 9 2.25 -4.27 -10.80
N VAL A 10 1.09 -3.62 -10.89
CA VAL A 10 -0.14 -4.12 -10.27
C VAL A 10 -0.68 -5.17 -11.23
N PHE A 11 -0.18 -6.40 -11.10
CA PHE A 11 -0.86 -7.55 -11.68
C PHE A 11 -2.08 -7.87 -10.81
N LEU A 12 -3.23 -7.31 -11.19
CA LEU A 12 -4.55 -7.94 -11.08
C LEU A 12 -5.55 -7.14 -11.93
N LEU A 13 -5.74 -7.62 -13.16
CA LEU A 13 -6.82 -7.23 -14.07
C LEU A 13 -8.17 -7.51 -13.41
N PHE A 14 -8.93 -6.48 -13.08
CA PHE A 14 -10.39 -6.56 -12.97
C PHE A 14 -10.99 -6.05 -14.27
N THR A 15 -11.27 -6.95 -15.22
CA THR A 15 -12.19 -6.67 -16.32
C THR A 15 -13.58 -7.15 -15.92
N GLY A 16 -14.56 -6.27 -16.09
CA GLY A 16 -15.92 -6.44 -15.59
C GLY A 16 -16.69 -7.57 -16.27
N PHE A 17 -17.41 -8.34 -15.45
CA PHE A 17 -18.56 -9.11 -15.87
C PHE A 17 -19.82 -8.29 -15.61
N THR A 18 -20.50 -7.85 -16.67
CA THR A 18 -21.90 -7.43 -16.60
C THR A 18 -22.78 -8.68 -16.58
N CYS A 19 -23.24 -9.08 -15.39
CA CYS A 19 -24.31 -10.07 -15.28
C CYS A 19 -25.67 -9.40 -15.44
N THR A 20 -26.29 -9.54 -16.62
CA THR A 20 -27.72 -9.36 -16.81
C THR A 20 -28.45 -10.62 -16.31
N GLY A 21 -28.82 -10.62 -15.02
CA GLY A 21 -29.59 -11.69 -14.42
C GLY A 21 -31.07 -11.65 -14.84
N LYS A 22 -31.51 -12.64 -15.63
CA LYS A 22 -32.93 -13.05 -15.68
C LYS A 22 -33.25 -13.82 -14.40
N ARG A 23 -34.31 -13.37 -13.73
CA ARG A 23 -34.89 -13.93 -12.50
C ARG A 23 -35.66 -15.21 -12.84
N SER A 24 -35.29 -16.36 -12.26
CA SER A 24 -36.20 -17.52 -12.15
C SER A 24 -36.54 -17.77 -10.68
N LYS A 25 -37.74 -18.33 -10.49
CA LYS A 25 -38.51 -18.33 -9.24
C LYS A 25 -38.01 -19.38 -8.25
N THR A 26 -38.26 -19.02 -6.99
CA THR A 26 -38.08 -19.71 -5.71
C THR A 26 -38.67 -21.12 -5.64
N GLU A 27 -37.95 -22.02 -4.96
CA GLU A 27 -38.54 -23.03 -4.09
C GLU A 27 -37.81 -23.03 -2.73
N ASP A 28 -38.60 -22.92 -1.66
CA ASP A 28 -38.16 -22.86 -0.27
C ASP A 28 -37.68 -24.22 0.21
N VAL A 29 -36.39 -24.34 0.53
CA VAL A 29 -35.85 -25.47 1.30
C VAL A 29 -35.16 -24.93 2.56
N LYS A 30 -35.78 -25.23 3.70
CA LYS A 30 -35.30 -24.92 5.05
C LYS A 30 -33.96 -25.65 5.30
N PRO A 31 -32.85 -24.98 5.67
CA PRO A 31 -31.60 -25.66 5.96
C PRO A 31 -31.66 -26.32 7.35
N LYS A 32 -31.31 -27.61 7.40
CA LYS A 32 -31.01 -28.33 8.65
C LYS A 32 -29.67 -27.84 9.19
N GLU A 33 -29.65 -27.45 10.45
CA GLU A 33 -28.43 -27.17 11.21
C GLU A 33 -27.60 -28.46 11.29
N ALA A 34 -26.39 -28.43 10.73
CA ALA A 34 -25.38 -29.45 10.93
C ALA A 34 -24.40 -28.93 11.98
N ASP A 35 -24.43 -29.57 13.14
CA ASP A 35 -23.46 -29.42 14.21
C ASP A 35 -22.12 -30.02 13.75
N ILE A 36 -21.13 -29.17 13.48
CA ILE A 36 -19.76 -29.58 13.15
C ILE A 36 -18.84 -28.97 14.22
N SER A 37 -18.80 -29.64 15.36
CA SER A 37 -17.68 -29.57 16.30
C SER A 37 -16.55 -30.45 15.75
N THR A 38 -15.58 -29.86 15.05
CA THR A 38 -14.31 -30.51 14.78
C THR A 38 -13.17 -29.65 15.32
N ASN A 39 -12.58 -30.13 16.42
CA ASN A 39 -11.26 -29.71 16.89
C ASN A 39 -10.24 -30.04 15.80
N ILE A 40 -9.92 -29.05 14.95
CA ILE A 40 -8.73 -29.08 14.13
C ILE A 40 -7.61 -28.54 15.00
N GLU A 41 -6.75 -29.42 15.50
CA GLU A 41 -5.45 -29.02 16.07
C GLU A 41 -4.66 -28.31 14.97
N VAL A 42 -4.58 -26.99 15.08
CA VAL A 42 -3.62 -26.20 14.32
C VAL A 42 -2.24 -26.64 14.82
N PRO A 43 -1.37 -27.21 13.98
CA PRO A 43 -0.02 -27.55 14.42
C PRO A 43 0.63 -26.29 14.97
N ASN A 44 1.28 -26.40 16.13
CA ASN A 44 2.04 -25.32 16.75
C ASN A 44 3.28 -25.02 15.90
N VAL A 45 3.04 -24.39 14.76
CA VAL A 45 4.06 -23.82 13.90
C VAL A 45 4.44 -22.51 14.57
N LYS A 46 5.67 -22.42 15.10
CA LYS A 46 6.25 -21.14 15.52
C LYS A 46 5.93 -20.10 14.45
N PRO A 47 5.50 -18.88 14.80
CA PRO A 47 5.26 -17.85 13.81
C PRO A 47 6.51 -17.72 12.95
N HIS A 48 6.42 -18.19 11.71
CA HIS A 48 7.35 -17.80 10.68
C HIS A 48 7.10 -16.31 10.46
N THR A 49 7.86 -15.46 11.14
CA THR A 49 8.41 -14.31 10.41
C THR A 49 8.90 -14.88 9.08
N PRO A 50 8.49 -14.34 7.93
CA PRO A 50 9.10 -14.71 6.67
C PRO A 50 10.61 -14.61 6.86
N THR A 51 11.25 -15.76 6.99
CA THR A 51 12.70 -15.83 6.90
C THR A 51 12.94 -15.61 5.44
N VAL A 52 13.27 -14.36 5.10
CA VAL A 52 14.16 -14.11 3.97
C VAL A 52 15.27 -15.15 4.10
N PRO A 53 15.54 -15.98 3.07
CA PRO A 53 16.65 -16.92 3.12
C PRO A 53 17.91 -16.18 3.59
N PRO A 54 18.81 -16.80 4.36
CA PRO A 54 20.02 -16.12 4.79
C PRO A 54 20.78 -15.71 3.54
N VAL A 55 20.71 -14.43 3.19
CA VAL A 55 21.60 -13.84 2.20
C VAL A 55 22.97 -13.90 2.86
N THR A 56 23.75 -14.89 2.45
CA THR A 56 25.20 -14.83 2.56
C THR A 56 25.61 -13.44 2.10
N LYS A 57 26.15 -12.66 3.04
CA LYS A 57 26.68 -11.32 2.82
C LYS A 57 27.46 -11.31 1.51
N PRO A 58 27.00 -10.62 0.45
CA PRO A 58 27.92 -10.25 -0.60
C PRO A 58 28.77 -9.14 -0.01
N GLU A 59 29.96 -9.53 0.42
CA GLU A 59 31.12 -8.66 0.47
C GLU A 59 31.36 -8.14 -0.96
N ASN A 60 30.60 -7.10 -1.34
CA ASN A 60 30.87 -6.18 -2.44
C ASN A 60 29.79 -5.11 -2.46
N ALA A 61 29.95 -4.12 -1.59
CA ALA A 61 29.40 -2.80 -1.81
C ALA A 61 30.02 -2.24 -3.10
N LYS A 62 29.30 -2.33 -4.22
CA LYS A 62 29.45 -1.48 -5.42
C LYS A 62 28.44 -1.87 -6.50
N SER A 63 27.42 -1.03 -6.66
CA SER A 63 27.03 -0.53 -7.98
C SER A 63 26.32 0.79 -7.76
N VAL A 64 27.04 1.86 -8.10
CA VAL A 64 26.54 3.23 -8.13
C VAL A 64 25.48 3.30 -9.22
N VAL A 65 24.21 3.10 -8.87
CA VAL A 65 23.12 3.65 -9.68
C VAL A 65 23.32 5.15 -9.63
N GLN A 66 23.59 5.77 -10.78
CA GLN A 66 23.70 7.22 -10.89
C GLN A 66 22.37 7.84 -10.47
N SER A 67 22.27 8.20 -9.18
CA SER A 67 21.19 9.01 -8.64
C SER A 67 21.03 10.21 -9.56
N LYS A 68 19.82 10.43 -10.08
CA LYS A 68 19.52 11.66 -10.82
C LYS A 68 19.67 12.81 -9.82
N LYS A 69 20.84 13.45 -9.82
CA LYS A 69 21.21 14.47 -8.85
C LYS A 69 20.15 15.56 -8.87
N LEU A 70 19.49 15.78 -7.73
CA LEU A 70 18.52 16.86 -7.62
C LEU A 70 19.26 18.15 -7.27
N ASP A 71 19.17 19.12 -8.19
CA ASP A 71 19.65 20.48 -7.96
C ASP A 71 18.46 21.39 -7.60
N PRO A 72 18.41 21.96 -6.39
CA PRO A 72 17.40 22.95 -6.00
C PRO A 72 17.23 24.11 -6.99
N LYS A 73 18.30 24.52 -7.68
CA LYS A 73 18.23 25.57 -8.71
C LYS A 73 17.44 25.13 -9.94
N ALA A 74 17.53 23.86 -10.32
CA ALA A 74 16.73 23.29 -11.40
C ALA A 74 15.26 23.20 -10.97
N LEU A 75 14.98 22.71 -9.76
CA LEU A 75 13.62 22.59 -9.20
C LEU A 75 12.90 23.94 -9.13
N THR A 76 13.61 25.02 -8.80
CA THR A 76 13.04 26.38 -8.74
C THR A 76 12.42 26.82 -10.09
N LYS A 77 12.94 26.31 -11.21
CA LYS A 77 12.47 26.66 -12.57
C LYS A 77 11.42 25.69 -13.12
N MET A 78 11.20 24.55 -12.47
CA MET A 78 10.20 23.57 -12.91
C MET A 78 8.79 24.10 -12.66
N LYS A 79 7.82 23.62 -13.43
CA LYS A 79 6.40 23.89 -13.16
C LYS A 79 5.93 23.10 -11.96
N ASP A 80 4.85 23.55 -11.34
CA ASP A 80 4.26 22.89 -10.17
C ASP A 80 3.85 21.45 -10.44
N ASP A 81 3.29 21.15 -11.61
CA ASP A 81 2.91 19.78 -11.98
C ASP A 81 4.13 18.87 -12.20
N ASP A 82 5.28 19.42 -12.59
CA ASP A 82 6.49 18.65 -12.90
C ASP A 82 7.39 18.43 -11.67
N ILE A 83 7.32 19.32 -10.66
CA ILE A 83 8.30 19.36 -9.57
C ILE A 83 8.12 18.20 -8.58
N GLU A 84 6.88 17.82 -8.29
CA GLU A 84 6.59 16.70 -7.38
C GLU A 84 7.05 15.38 -8.01
N ASP A 85 6.68 15.15 -9.27
CA ASP A 85 7.07 13.94 -10.00
C ASP A 85 8.60 13.84 -10.14
N ALA A 86 9.30 14.94 -10.42
CA ALA A 86 10.77 14.94 -10.45
C ALA A 86 11.42 14.55 -9.11
N ILE A 87 10.79 14.92 -7.98
CA ILE A 87 11.25 14.53 -6.64
C ILE A 87 10.97 13.04 -6.39
N ILE A 88 9.77 12.56 -6.75
CA ILE A 88 9.40 11.14 -6.62
C ILE A 88 10.31 10.26 -7.47
N ASP A 89 10.54 10.62 -8.74
CA ASP A 89 11.44 9.91 -9.65
C ASP A 89 12.86 9.81 -9.08
N ALA A 90 13.36 10.90 -8.49
CA ALA A 90 14.69 10.92 -7.89
C ALA A 90 14.77 9.99 -6.68
N ILE A 91 13.75 9.98 -5.81
CA ILE A 91 13.68 9.05 -4.68
C ILE A 91 13.62 7.60 -5.19
N GLN A 92 12.74 7.31 -6.15
CA GLN A 92 12.56 5.96 -6.70
C GLN A 92 13.81 5.44 -7.43
N SER A 93 14.64 6.33 -7.99
CA SER A 93 15.92 5.95 -8.59
C SER A 93 16.96 5.43 -7.58
N LEU A 94 16.67 5.51 -6.27
CA LEU A 94 17.52 5.01 -5.20
C LEU A 94 17.14 3.59 -4.74
N PHE A 95 16.01 3.04 -5.21
CA PHE A 95 15.52 1.73 -4.78
C PHE A 95 16.13 0.60 -5.60
N ASP A 96 16.14 -0.60 -5.03
CA ASP A 96 16.36 -1.84 -5.76
C ASP A 96 15.22 -2.09 -6.77
N GLU A 97 15.50 -2.88 -7.81
CA GLU A 97 14.55 -3.15 -8.91
C GLU A 97 13.21 -3.73 -8.43
N ASP A 98 13.22 -4.47 -7.32
CA ASP A 98 12.05 -5.12 -6.72
C ASP A 98 11.42 -4.32 -5.57
N TYR A 99 11.93 -3.11 -5.28
CA TYR A 99 11.47 -2.21 -4.22
C TYR A 99 11.59 -2.82 -2.80
N SER A 100 12.40 -3.87 -2.61
CA SER A 100 12.52 -4.54 -1.30
C SER A 100 13.16 -3.66 -0.22
N ASP A 101 13.94 -2.65 -0.61
CA ASP A 101 14.62 -1.70 0.26
C ASP A 101 13.89 -0.34 0.38
N GLU A 102 12.72 -0.17 -0.24
CA GLU A 102 11.97 1.10 -0.36
C GLU A 102 11.86 1.86 0.98
N PHE A 103 11.40 1.18 2.03
CA PHE A 103 11.25 1.78 3.35
C PHE A 103 12.60 2.15 3.98
N GLU A 104 13.60 1.28 3.85
CA GLU A 104 14.95 1.52 4.38
C GLU A 104 15.57 2.75 3.73
N VAL A 105 15.53 2.84 2.40
CA VAL A 105 16.06 3.98 1.64
C VAL A 105 15.35 5.27 2.04
N VAL A 106 14.03 5.30 1.98
CA VAL A 106 13.25 6.51 2.28
C VAL A 106 13.46 6.96 3.73
N SER A 107 13.55 6.02 4.69
CA SER A 107 13.76 6.35 6.10
C SER A 107 15.06 7.13 6.35
N ARG A 108 16.08 6.95 5.50
CA ARG A 108 17.38 7.63 5.58
C ARG A 108 17.41 9.00 4.91
N LEU A 109 16.40 9.34 4.10
CA LEU A 109 16.35 10.63 3.41
C LEU A 109 16.04 11.78 4.38
N SER A 110 16.25 13.01 3.91
CA SER A 110 15.91 14.21 4.68
C SER A 110 14.42 14.22 5.01
N LYS A 111 14.05 14.94 6.08
CA LYS A 111 12.64 15.09 6.49
C LYS A 111 11.77 15.55 5.32
N SER A 112 12.25 16.50 4.51
CA SER A 112 11.48 17.04 3.38
C SER A 112 11.21 15.99 2.30
N PHE A 113 12.17 15.10 1.98
CA PHE A 113 11.90 13.96 1.09
C PHE A 113 10.88 12.99 1.68
N ARG A 114 11.02 12.64 2.97
CA ARG A 114 10.08 11.71 3.64
C ARG A 114 8.66 12.27 3.68
N VAL A 115 8.49 13.57 3.90
CA VAL A 115 7.17 14.24 3.87
C VAL A 115 6.50 14.04 2.52
N ILE A 116 7.21 14.30 1.41
CA ILE A 116 6.66 14.18 0.06
C ILE A 116 6.35 12.72 -0.28
N TYR A 117 7.31 11.82 -0.06
CA TYR A 117 7.15 10.40 -0.41
C TYR A 117 5.99 9.74 0.34
N SER A 118 6.00 9.81 1.67
CA SER A 118 5.03 9.10 2.50
C SER A 118 3.59 9.59 2.28
N THR A 119 3.39 10.89 2.09
CA THR A 119 2.06 11.45 1.80
C THR A 119 1.60 11.18 0.37
N ARG A 120 2.51 11.05 -0.60
CA ARG A 120 2.22 10.61 -1.97
C ARG A 120 1.82 9.14 -2.01
N ILE A 121 2.55 8.26 -1.31
CA ILE A 121 2.22 6.84 -1.20
C ILE A 121 0.87 6.63 -0.52
N LEU A 122 0.63 7.30 0.62
CA LEU A 122 -0.67 7.25 1.29
C LEU A 122 -1.81 7.61 0.33
N GLU A 123 -1.69 8.74 -0.37
CA GLU A 123 -2.71 9.20 -1.30
C GLU A 123 -2.95 8.19 -2.43
N ASN A 124 -1.89 7.66 -3.04
CA ASN A 124 -1.99 6.71 -4.14
C ASN A 124 -2.65 5.40 -3.70
N GLU A 125 -2.24 4.83 -2.57
CA GLU A 125 -2.84 3.59 -2.04
C GLU A 125 -4.32 3.78 -1.72
N VAL A 126 -4.68 4.87 -1.03
CA VAL A 126 -6.07 5.13 -0.66
C VAL A 126 -6.92 5.43 -1.90
N LYS A 127 -6.39 6.12 -2.91
CA LYS A 127 -7.11 6.33 -4.19
C LYS A 127 -7.29 5.05 -5.01
N ASN A 128 -6.31 4.14 -4.97
CA ASN A 128 -6.35 2.92 -5.79
C ASN A 128 -7.20 1.82 -5.15
N GLY A 129 -7.08 1.59 -3.85
CA GLY A 129 -7.79 0.49 -3.16
C GLY A 129 -8.27 0.84 -1.75
N GLY A 130 -8.31 2.12 -1.41
CA GLY A 130 -8.77 2.59 -0.10
C GLY A 130 -7.78 2.29 1.04
N TRP A 131 -8.24 2.58 2.25
CA TRP A 131 -7.45 2.33 3.47
C TRP A 131 -7.09 0.86 3.67
N ASN A 132 -7.93 -0.05 3.18
CA ASN A 132 -7.63 -1.48 3.15
C ASN A 132 -6.34 -1.78 2.39
N GLN A 133 -6.14 -1.17 1.22
CA GLN A 133 -4.95 -1.39 0.41
C GLN A 133 -3.71 -0.80 1.08
N PHE A 134 -3.80 0.44 1.59
CA PHE A 134 -2.69 1.07 2.32
C PHE A 134 -2.21 0.21 3.50
N PHE A 135 -3.12 -0.31 4.32
CA PHE A 135 -2.75 -1.17 5.45
C PHE A 135 -2.44 -2.59 5.04
N TRP A 136 -2.98 -3.11 3.94
CA TRP A 136 -2.63 -4.43 3.46
C TRP A 136 -1.21 -4.43 2.89
N ASN A 137 -0.88 -3.53 1.97
CA ASN A 137 0.42 -3.46 1.30
C ASN A 137 1.55 -3.01 2.24
N SER A 138 2.80 -3.17 1.79
CA SER A 138 4.00 -2.69 2.51
C SER A 138 3.98 -1.19 2.79
N SER A 139 3.16 -0.42 2.07
CA SER A 139 2.95 1.02 2.28
C SER A 139 2.60 1.40 3.71
N HIS A 140 1.99 0.49 4.49
CA HIS A 140 1.71 0.71 5.91
C HIS A 140 2.98 1.00 6.73
N LEU A 141 4.17 0.62 6.26
CA LEU A 141 5.43 0.93 6.93
C LEU A 141 5.65 2.45 7.03
N PHE A 142 5.12 3.23 6.08
CA PHE A 142 5.19 4.69 6.06
C PHE A 142 4.14 5.39 6.93
N THR A 143 3.38 4.68 7.76
CA THR A 143 2.28 5.28 8.54
C THR A 143 2.73 6.46 9.40
N LYS A 144 3.89 6.35 10.07
CA LYS A 144 4.41 7.41 10.94
C LYS A 144 4.92 8.61 10.13
N GLU A 145 5.62 8.34 9.03
CA GLU A 145 6.12 9.35 8.11
C GLU A 145 4.96 10.11 7.46
N ALA A 146 3.90 9.38 7.06
CA ALA A 146 2.71 9.96 6.47
C ALA A 146 1.95 10.82 7.49
N GLU A 147 1.83 10.39 8.75
CA GLU A 147 1.24 11.21 9.81
C GLU A 147 2.00 12.53 10.01
N ALA A 148 3.32 12.45 10.17
CA ALA A 148 4.18 13.62 10.29
C ALA A 148 4.17 14.50 9.03
N GLY A 149 4.06 13.88 7.86
CA GLY A 149 3.99 14.55 6.56
C GLY A 149 2.69 15.32 6.37
N LEU A 150 1.54 14.70 6.66
CA LEU A 150 0.24 15.36 6.60
C LEU A 150 0.19 16.56 7.56
N GLN A 151 0.76 16.41 8.76
CA GLN A 151 0.91 17.53 9.70
C GLN A 151 1.79 18.64 9.11
N ALA A 152 2.93 18.31 8.52
CA ALA A 152 3.86 19.27 7.94
C ALA A 152 3.28 20.06 6.75
N ILE A 153 2.45 19.43 5.91
CA ILE A 153 1.82 20.09 4.76
C ILE A 153 0.48 20.77 5.11
N GLY A 154 0.02 20.67 6.36
CA GLY A 154 -1.24 21.26 6.82
C GLY A 154 -2.51 20.51 6.38
N ALA A 155 -2.39 19.24 5.99
CA ALA A 155 -3.48 18.39 5.54
C ALA A 155 -4.29 17.83 6.72
N THR A 156 -4.95 18.72 7.47
CA THR A 156 -5.59 18.40 8.76
C THR A 156 -6.74 17.40 8.65
N GLU A 157 -7.57 17.49 7.61
CA GLU A 157 -8.68 16.56 7.38
C GLU A 157 -8.17 15.16 7.03
N GLN A 158 -7.17 15.04 6.15
CA GLN A 158 -6.55 13.76 5.82
C GLN A 158 -5.85 13.15 7.04
N LEU A 159 -5.19 13.97 7.86
CA LEU A 159 -4.54 13.54 9.09
C LEU A 159 -5.54 12.93 10.07
N LYS A 160 -6.73 13.52 10.20
CA LYS A 160 -7.82 12.96 11.01
C LYS A 160 -8.20 11.55 10.53
N PHE A 161 -8.44 11.37 9.23
CA PHE A 161 -8.79 10.05 8.70
C PHE A 161 -7.67 9.02 8.82
N LEU A 162 -6.41 9.42 8.63
CA LEU A 162 -5.27 8.52 8.87
C LEU A 162 -5.27 8.03 10.33
N LYS A 163 -5.48 8.92 11.30
CA LYS A 163 -5.55 8.56 12.72
C LYS A 163 -6.70 7.61 13.02
N GLU A 164 -7.89 7.85 12.47
CA GLU A 164 -9.03 6.93 12.60
C GLU A 164 -8.72 5.57 11.96
N ALA A 165 -8.06 5.56 10.81
CA ALA A 165 -7.69 4.34 10.11
C ALA A 165 -6.64 3.52 10.88
N ILE A 166 -5.66 4.17 11.53
CA ILE A 166 -4.70 3.52 12.44
C ILE A 166 -5.44 2.82 13.59
N VAL A 167 -6.38 3.51 14.24
CA VAL A 167 -7.16 2.92 15.34
C VAL A 167 -7.94 1.69 14.88
N ILE A 168 -8.60 1.77 13.72
CA ILE A 168 -9.32 0.61 13.16
C ILE A 168 -8.33 -0.52 12.81
N HIS A 169 -7.20 -0.19 12.19
CA HIS A 169 -6.19 -1.18 11.82
C HIS A 169 -5.68 -1.96 13.04
N ASP A 170 -5.40 -1.26 14.15
CA ASP A 170 -4.93 -1.87 15.40
C ASP A 170 -6.01 -2.75 16.04
N GLN A 171 -7.27 -2.31 16.00
CA GLN A 171 -8.42 -3.10 16.47
C GLN A 171 -8.65 -4.37 15.63
N GLU A 172 -8.30 -4.33 14.34
CA GLU A 172 -8.51 -5.42 13.39
C GLU A 172 -7.24 -6.26 13.14
N LYS A 173 -6.20 -6.12 13.97
CA LYS A 173 -4.93 -6.84 13.80
C LYS A 173 -5.08 -8.36 13.66
N ASP A 174 -5.96 -8.97 14.46
CA ASP A 174 -6.19 -10.42 14.46
C ASP A 174 -6.99 -10.86 13.23
N LEU A 175 -7.96 -10.03 12.80
CA LEU A 175 -8.70 -10.23 11.55
C LEU A 175 -7.73 -10.22 10.36
N LYS A 176 -6.84 -9.21 10.30
CA LYS A 176 -5.83 -9.09 9.24
C LYS A 176 -4.86 -10.28 9.28
N LYS A 177 -4.39 -10.69 10.46
CA LYS A 177 -3.51 -11.85 10.64
C LYS A 177 -4.14 -13.12 10.06
N LYS A 178 -5.41 -13.39 10.40
CA LYS A 178 -6.17 -14.52 9.83
C LYS A 178 -6.17 -14.52 8.29
N TYR A 179 -6.48 -13.38 7.67
CA TYR A 179 -6.51 -13.30 6.20
C TYR A 179 -5.13 -13.32 5.54
N ARG A 180 -4.09 -12.82 6.23
CA ARG A 180 -2.71 -12.94 5.78
C ARG A 180 -2.25 -14.39 5.77
N GLU A 181 -2.56 -15.16 6.82
CA GLU A 181 -2.28 -16.61 6.88
C GLU A 181 -2.95 -17.34 5.72
N GLN A 182 -4.22 -17.04 5.44
CA GLN A 182 -4.94 -17.58 4.27
C GLN A 182 -4.32 -17.15 2.94
N TYR A 183 -3.78 -15.93 2.85
CA TYR A 183 -3.10 -15.45 1.65
C TYR A 183 -1.83 -16.24 1.34
N TYR A 184 -1.04 -16.63 2.33
CA TYR A 184 0.13 -17.50 2.11
C TYR A 184 -0.29 -18.87 1.58
N LEU A 185 -1.35 -19.46 2.13
CA LEU A 185 -1.91 -20.72 1.63
C LEU A 185 -2.42 -20.57 0.19
N TYR A 186 -3.03 -19.43 -0.15
CA TYR A 186 -3.48 -19.11 -1.51
C TYR A 186 -2.31 -19.06 -2.51
N LEU A 187 -1.18 -18.44 -2.13
CA LEU A 187 0.00 -18.38 -3.00
C LEU A 187 0.61 -19.77 -3.22
N ILE A 188 0.76 -20.57 -2.16
CA ILE A 188 1.25 -21.95 -2.25
C ILE A 188 0.35 -22.79 -3.16
N ALA A 189 -0.96 -22.65 -3.00
CA ALA A 189 -1.96 -23.34 -3.83
C ALA A 189 -1.93 -22.92 -5.31
N LYS A 190 -1.55 -21.66 -5.59
CA LYS A 190 -1.40 -21.16 -6.96
C LYS A 190 -0.17 -21.74 -7.66
N GLU A 191 0.92 -21.96 -6.91
CA GLU A 191 2.14 -22.60 -7.42
C GLU A 191 2.00 -24.12 -7.51
N ASP A 192 1.25 -24.72 -6.57
CA ASP A 192 0.98 -26.16 -6.52
C ASP A 192 -0.51 -26.42 -6.25
N PRO A 193 -1.32 -26.58 -7.32
CA PRO A 193 -2.76 -26.79 -7.20
C PRO A 193 -3.15 -28.04 -6.39
N SER A 194 -2.25 -29.01 -6.21
CA SER A 194 -2.52 -30.18 -5.37
C SER A 194 -2.67 -29.82 -3.88
N LYS A 195 -2.16 -28.64 -3.48
CA LYS A 195 -2.30 -28.06 -2.14
C LYS A 195 -3.53 -27.15 -2.00
N ALA A 196 -4.25 -26.89 -3.10
CA ALA A 196 -5.43 -26.02 -3.13
C ALA A 196 -6.66 -26.77 -2.59
N LYS A 197 -6.74 -27.01 -1.28
CA LYS A 197 -7.85 -27.82 -0.76
C LYS A 197 -9.20 -27.08 -0.77
N GLU A 198 -9.26 -25.74 -0.77
CA GLU A 198 -10.56 -25.03 -0.69
C GLU A 198 -10.53 -23.49 -0.93
N ILE A 199 -9.49 -22.92 -1.55
CA ILE A 199 -9.38 -21.44 -1.66
C ILE A 199 -10.03 -20.94 -2.95
N MET A 200 -11.34 -20.72 -2.92
CA MET A 200 -12.12 -20.23 -4.07
C MET A 200 -12.10 -18.69 -4.23
N GLN A 201 -11.67 -17.92 -3.22
CA GLN A 201 -11.68 -16.45 -3.26
C GLN A 201 -10.38 -15.86 -2.71
N HIS A 202 -9.90 -14.77 -3.33
CA HIS A 202 -8.64 -14.11 -2.95
C HIS A 202 -8.76 -13.51 -1.53
N PRO A 203 -7.92 -13.91 -0.56
CA PRO A 203 -8.10 -13.53 0.86
C PRO A 203 -8.16 -12.03 1.14
N PHE A 204 -7.45 -11.20 0.36
CA PHE A 204 -7.59 -9.74 0.45
C PHE A 204 -9.01 -9.24 0.15
N SER A 205 -9.74 -9.87 -0.79
CA SER A 205 -11.12 -9.50 -1.12
C SER A 205 -12.06 -9.76 0.06
N GLU A 206 -11.88 -10.88 0.74
CA GLU A 206 -12.67 -11.22 1.94
C GLU A 206 -12.33 -10.32 3.13
N TYR A 207 -11.04 -10.05 3.33
CA TYR A 207 -10.60 -9.03 4.29
C TYR A 207 -11.24 -7.68 4.01
N TYR A 208 -11.22 -7.22 2.75
CA TYR A 208 -11.79 -5.94 2.33
C TYR A 208 -13.29 -5.85 2.65
N LYS A 209 -14.04 -6.95 2.45
CA LYS A 209 -15.48 -7.00 2.78
C LYS A 209 -15.75 -6.89 4.27
N GLN A 210 -14.87 -7.43 5.11
CA GLN A 210 -15.09 -7.51 6.56
C GLN A 210 -14.51 -6.34 7.34
N SER A 211 -13.41 -5.75 6.86
CA SER A 211 -12.75 -4.64 7.54
C SER A 211 -13.64 -3.38 7.59
N LYS A 212 -13.60 -2.70 8.73
CA LYS A 212 -14.21 -1.38 8.93
C LYS A 212 -13.44 -0.26 8.25
N LEU A 213 -12.19 -0.48 7.80
CA LEU A 213 -11.40 0.53 7.08
C LEU A 213 -12.14 1.07 5.85
N LYS A 214 -12.94 0.24 5.18
CA LYS A 214 -13.74 0.65 4.00
C LYS A 214 -14.73 1.79 4.31
N THR A 215 -15.15 1.93 5.57
CA THR A 215 -16.08 2.98 6.00
C THR A 215 -15.47 4.38 5.89
N LEU A 216 -14.13 4.48 5.92
CA LEU A 216 -13.39 5.73 5.82
C LEU A 216 -13.11 6.15 4.36
N ASN A 217 -13.30 5.27 3.37
CA ASN A 217 -12.98 5.56 1.97
C ASN A 217 -13.84 6.71 1.40
N SER A 218 -15.18 6.60 1.52
CA SER A 218 -16.08 7.60 0.93
C SER A 218 -15.92 9.00 1.57
N PRO A 219 -15.82 9.15 2.91
CA PRO A 219 -15.50 10.43 3.51
C PRO A 219 -14.16 11.01 3.06
N PHE A 220 -13.11 10.20 2.94
CA PHE A 220 -11.80 10.65 2.49
C PHE A 220 -11.85 11.27 1.08
N PHE A 221 -12.59 10.67 0.15
CA PHE A 221 -12.76 11.19 -1.21
C PHE A 221 -13.57 12.49 -1.31
N LYS A 222 -14.23 12.92 -0.23
CA LYS A 222 -14.98 14.18 -0.17
C LYS A 222 -14.15 15.35 0.37
N ILE A 223 -12.93 15.08 0.84
CA ILE A 223 -12.04 16.14 1.31
C ILE A 223 -11.70 17.06 0.14
N LYS A 224 -11.87 18.37 0.35
CA LYS A 224 -11.64 19.39 -0.68
C LYS A 224 -10.17 19.71 -0.90
N ASP A 225 -9.37 19.57 0.15
CA ASP A 225 -7.94 19.82 0.10
C ASP A 225 -7.25 18.85 -0.86
N ASN A 226 -6.54 19.41 -1.83
CA ASN A 226 -5.76 18.64 -2.78
C ASN A 226 -4.36 18.39 -2.19
N LEU A 227 -4.07 17.13 -1.85
CA LEU A 227 -2.78 16.76 -1.24
C LEU A 227 -1.59 17.09 -2.14
N GLY A 228 -1.72 16.95 -3.46
CA GLY A 228 -0.68 17.35 -4.41
C GLY A 228 -0.38 18.85 -4.33
N GLN A 229 -1.41 19.70 -4.31
CA GLN A 229 -1.22 21.15 -4.14
C GLN A 229 -0.58 21.52 -2.79
N LEU A 230 -0.95 20.82 -1.71
CA LEU A 230 -0.33 21.02 -0.40
C LEU A 230 1.14 20.59 -0.39
N ARG A 231 1.47 19.46 -1.01
CA ARG A 231 2.86 19.00 -1.19
C ARG A 231 3.67 19.98 -2.04
N ILE A 232 3.14 20.47 -3.16
CA ILE A 232 3.79 21.48 -4.01
C ILE A 232 4.07 22.75 -3.21
N LYS A 233 3.09 23.25 -2.45
CA LYS A 233 3.28 24.41 -1.56
C LYS A 233 4.42 24.16 -0.56
N TYR A 234 4.46 22.98 0.05
CA TYR A 234 5.54 22.58 0.96
C TYR A 234 6.90 22.54 0.24
N ILE A 235 6.98 21.92 -0.95
CA ILE A 235 8.19 21.85 -1.77
C ILE A 235 8.72 23.25 -2.07
N ARG A 236 7.87 24.18 -2.54
CA ARG A 236 8.27 25.55 -2.85
C ARG A 236 8.81 26.30 -1.63
N ALA A 237 8.20 26.10 -0.46
CA ALA A 237 8.67 26.71 0.79
C ALA A 237 9.99 26.11 1.30
N HIS A 238 10.30 24.87 0.94
CA HIS A 238 11.47 24.11 1.43
C HIS A 238 12.42 23.69 0.30
N ILE A 239 12.44 24.43 -0.80
CA ILE A 239 13.10 24.02 -2.06
C ILE A 239 14.58 23.63 -1.89
N LYS A 240 15.27 24.26 -0.92
CA LYS A 240 16.69 24.03 -0.62
C LYS A 240 16.95 22.67 0.04
N ASP A 241 15.93 22.05 0.62
CA ASP A 241 16.03 20.75 1.30
C ASP A 241 16.05 19.58 0.30
N PHE A 242 15.69 19.83 -0.96
CA PHE A 242 15.58 18.82 -2.02
C PHE A 242 16.87 18.77 -2.83
N SER A 243 17.92 18.23 -2.21
CA SER A 243 19.17 17.90 -2.87
C SER A 243 19.59 16.47 -2.55
N LEU A 244 19.90 15.71 -3.60
CA LEU A 244 20.46 14.36 -3.58
C LEU A 244 21.68 14.38 -4.50
#